data_AF-A0A9P1M6N6-F1
#
_entry.id   AF-A0A9P1M6N6-F1
#
_cell.length_a   1.000
_cell.length_b   1.000
_cell.length_c   1.000
_cell.angle_alpha   90.00
_cell.angle_beta   90.00
_cell.angle_gamma   90.00
#
_symmetry.space_group_name_H-M   'P 1'
#
loop_
_entity.id
_entity.type
_entity.pdbx_description
1 polymer ?
#
loop_
_entity_poly.entity_id
_entity_poly.type
_entity_poly.pdbx_seq_one_letter_code
_entity_poly.pdbx_strand_id
1 'polypeptide(L)'
;MPVTVLPTFPIGSPFASSKPAAAAATSDPSAIQQTQLKPAAPTFPGAAIDGRASPLPSEAPTDELAAKAALMTSRLEGIKSLFSIEVALDLVHQAKTSLGRTAVFIKLGGQSGEEAREQCATIFVVLLRILGVNHVKSGFEKAVAHLSQYNPRAVNDHNQAGVAPLVMFIELVNVGDLISQMIDVFYEQQLAGPKIADKNDFWTLLGIDVLMDEVEYLHGTTQLPTDYNPAPAENSMSGSDFDIGPTATATRIVELVSGHTRMLVGTTDKSMLDVFNGEVGLRLFTAVCKHLKRQRVSTDGAIKLIADMNLYFDYVRTLRNQDLLAYFGALRELSQIYLIDAGHAKEMAIVIADGDRFKGIFRAEEVYEYAQRRADWYQVRKSVERAMYGLECSLM
;
A
#
# COMPACT_ATOMS: atom_id res chain seq x y z
N MET A 1 -38.47 -20.44 -22.15
CA MET A 1 -38.95 -21.26 -21.02
C MET A 1 -37.86 -22.28 -20.70
N PRO A 2 -37.51 -22.56 -19.43
CA PRO A 2 -38.14 -22.07 -18.22
C PRO A 2 -37.30 -20.98 -17.51
N VAL A 3 -38.07 -20.04 -16.97
CA VAL A 3 -37.71 -19.03 -15.99
C VAL A 3 -37.95 -19.67 -14.62
N THR A 4 -37.09 -19.41 -13.64
CA THR A 4 -37.38 -19.77 -12.24
C THR A 4 -37.14 -18.54 -11.37
N VAL A 5 -38.09 -18.31 -10.48
CA VAL A 5 -38.48 -17.02 -9.91
C VAL A 5 -38.35 -17.07 -8.38
N LEU A 6 -38.17 -15.88 -7.79
CA LEU A 6 -38.56 -15.41 -6.44
C LEU A 6 -37.64 -15.74 -5.24
N PRO A 7 -37.72 -15.00 -4.10
CA PRO A 7 -38.51 -13.79 -3.80
C PRO A 7 -37.75 -12.61 -3.16
N THR A 8 -38.31 -11.41 -3.34
CA THR A 8 -38.02 -10.16 -2.61
C THR A 8 -38.83 -10.13 -1.30
N PHE A 9 -38.18 -9.82 -0.18
CA PHE A 9 -38.83 -9.61 1.12
C PHE A 9 -39.15 -8.13 1.38
N PRO A 10 -40.39 -7.76 1.79
CA PRO A 10 -40.71 -6.42 2.26
C PRO A 10 -40.65 -6.34 3.79
N ILE A 11 -39.94 -5.34 4.32
CA ILE A 11 -39.96 -4.97 5.75
C ILE A 11 -41.03 -3.89 5.94
N GLY A 12 -42.10 -4.25 6.66
CA GLY A 12 -43.09 -3.30 7.17
C GLY A 12 -42.62 -2.63 8.47
N SER A 13 -43.04 -1.38 8.68
CA SER A 13 -43.07 -0.74 9.99
C SER A 13 -44.53 -0.39 10.33
N PRO A 14 -44.98 -0.63 11.58
CA PRO A 14 -46.32 -0.26 12.02
C PRO A 14 -46.27 1.12 12.69
N PHE A 15 -47.15 2.03 12.31
CA PHE A 15 -48.00 2.80 13.24
C PHE A 15 -48.90 3.71 12.43
N ALA A 16 -50.20 3.46 12.57
CA ALA A 16 -51.28 4.17 11.91
C ALA A 16 -51.61 5.46 12.65
N SER A 17 -51.89 6.54 11.91
CA SER A 17 -52.71 7.64 12.39
C SER A 17 -53.74 8.01 11.34
N SER A 18 -54.99 8.04 11.79
CA SER A 18 -56.26 8.06 11.08
C SER A 18 -56.57 9.33 10.29
N LYS A 19 -57.09 9.12 9.08
CA LYS A 19 -57.88 10.07 8.28
C LYS A 19 -59.31 10.16 8.84
N PRO A 20 -60.04 11.26 8.56
CA PRO A 20 -61.36 11.08 7.94
C PRO A 20 -61.52 11.91 6.66
N ALA A 21 -62.39 11.41 5.80
CA ALA A 21 -62.55 11.79 4.40
C ALA A 21 -63.81 12.63 4.16
N ALA A 22 -63.73 13.39 3.06
CA ALA A 22 -64.77 13.72 2.08
C ALA A 22 -66.03 14.50 2.48
N ALA A 23 -66.30 15.58 1.75
CA ALA A 23 -67.58 15.82 1.09
C ALA A 23 -67.45 16.87 -0.02
N ALA A 24 -68.26 16.69 -1.06
CA ALA A 24 -68.28 17.43 -2.32
C ALA A 24 -69.14 18.71 -2.26
N ALA A 25 -69.05 19.45 -3.37
CA ALA A 25 -69.66 20.74 -3.70
C ALA A 25 -71.18 20.88 -3.45
N THR A 26 -71.65 22.11 -3.19
CA THR A 26 -72.83 22.74 -3.83
C THR A 26 -73.04 24.21 -3.39
N SER A 27 -73.42 25.03 -4.38
CA SER A 27 -74.27 26.25 -4.37
C SER A 27 -73.89 27.54 -3.62
N ASP A 28 -73.61 28.58 -4.42
CA ASP A 28 -73.99 30.01 -4.24
C ASP A 28 -75.49 30.19 -3.93
N PRO A 29 -76.03 31.35 -3.42
CA PRO A 29 -75.58 32.74 -3.71
C PRO A 29 -75.68 33.77 -2.55
N SER A 30 -75.04 34.95 -2.72
CA SER A 30 -75.66 36.30 -2.60
C SER A 30 -74.65 37.43 -2.36
N ALA A 31 -74.88 38.52 -3.09
CA ALA A 31 -74.14 39.79 -3.17
C ALA A 31 -73.90 40.55 -1.84
N ILE A 32 -72.86 41.39 -1.81
CA ILE A 32 -72.95 42.88 -1.76
C ILE A 32 -71.59 43.52 -2.13
N GLN A 33 -71.64 44.23 -3.26
CA GLN A 33 -70.98 45.45 -3.71
C GLN A 33 -70.10 46.26 -2.72
N GLN A 34 -68.86 46.60 -3.12
CA GLN A 34 -68.40 47.99 -3.23
C GLN A 34 -67.08 48.13 -4.02
N THR A 35 -67.19 48.85 -5.13
CA THR A 35 -66.16 49.44 -5.98
C THR A 35 -65.35 50.53 -5.26
N GLN A 36 -64.05 50.68 -5.56
CA GLN A 36 -63.46 51.94 -6.06
C GLN A 36 -61.95 51.85 -6.39
N LEU A 37 -61.67 52.13 -7.68
CA LEU A 37 -60.65 53.03 -8.26
C LEU A 37 -59.13 52.78 -8.09
N LYS A 38 -58.49 52.54 -9.25
CA LYS A 38 -57.05 52.81 -9.55
C LYS A 38 -56.72 54.32 -9.40
N PRO A 39 -55.43 54.69 -9.33
CA PRO A 39 -54.79 55.21 -10.55
C PRO A 39 -53.38 54.66 -10.83
N ALA A 40 -53.06 54.57 -12.12
CA ALA A 40 -51.73 54.29 -12.69
C ALA A 40 -50.91 55.58 -12.81
N ALA A 41 -49.59 55.55 -12.56
CA ALA A 41 -48.46 55.68 -13.52
C ALA A 41 -47.36 56.56 -12.85
N PRO A 42 -46.09 56.66 -13.33
CA PRO A 42 -45.50 56.13 -14.56
C PRO A 42 -44.13 55.40 -14.39
N THR A 43 -43.76 54.68 -15.44
CA THR A 43 -42.46 54.02 -15.71
C THR A 43 -41.49 54.99 -16.41
N PHE A 44 -40.18 54.89 -16.16
CA PHE A 44 -39.08 55.13 -17.13
C PHE A 44 -37.70 54.66 -16.57
N PRO A 45 -36.65 54.46 -17.40
CA PRO A 45 -35.98 53.16 -17.54
C PRO A 45 -34.47 53.20 -17.20
N GLY A 46 -33.85 52.04 -16.94
CA GLY A 46 -32.39 51.93 -17.02
C GLY A 46 -31.76 50.68 -16.38
N ALA A 47 -30.98 49.98 -17.22
CA ALA A 47 -29.92 49.02 -16.89
C ALA A 47 -30.30 47.61 -16.38
N ALA A 48 -30.26 46.67 -17.31
CA ALA A 48 -30.14 45.23 -17.07
C ALA A 48 -28.73 44.87 -16.59
N ILE A 49 -28.63 44.04 -15.54
CA ILE A 49 -27.59 43.01 -15.37
C ILE A 49 -28.21 41.83 -14.62
N ASP A 50 -28.38 40.70 -15.30
CA ASP A 50 -28.74 39.40 -14.72
C ASP A 50 -27.61 38.89 -13.83
N GLY A 51 -27.89 38.75 -12.54
CA GLY A 51 -27.04 38.06 -11.57
C GLY A 51 -27.91 37.15 -10.70
N ARG A 52 -27.71 35.83 -10.83
CA ARG A 52 -28.35 34.76 -10.06
C ARG A 52 -28.45 35.11 -8.57
N ALA A 53 -29.67 35.35 -8.09
CA ALA A 53 -29.96 35.48 -6.67
C ALA A 53 -30.16 34.08 -6.07
N SER A 54 -29.26 33.69 -5.16
CA SER A 54 -29.54 32.67 -4.14
C SER A 54 -30.68 33.16 -3.24
N PRO A 55 -31.63 32.31 -2.81
CA PRO A 55 -32.67 32.74 -1.89
C PRO A 55 -32.04 32.90 -0.49
N LEU A 56 -31.81 34.16 -0.09
CA LEU A 56 -31.55 34.50 1.30
C LEU A 56 -32.84 34.25 2.11
N PRO A 57 -32.76 33.65 3.31
CA PRO A 57 -33.91 33.52 4.21
C PRO A 57 -34.44 34.89 4.62
N SER A 58 -35.76 35.06 4.60
CA SER A 58 -36.44 36.35 4.83
C SER A 58 -36.65 36.73 6.31
N GLU A 59 -35.96 36.08 7.25
CA GLU A 59 -36.07 36.44 8.67
C GLU A 59 -34.76 36.15 9.40
N ALA A 60 -34.18 37.20 10.00
CA ALA A 60 -33.04 37.05 10.89
C ALA A 60 -33.54 36.46 12.23
N PRO A 61 -32.97 35.36 12.74
CA PRO A 61 -33.39 34.77 13.99
C PRO A 61 -33.02 35.72 15.13
N THR A 62 -34.02 36.20 15.87
CA THR A 62 -33.87 37.14 16.98
C THR A 62 -33.46 36.49 18.31
N ASP A 63 -32.91 35.27 18.28
CA ASP A 63 -32.51 34.53 19.47
C ASP A 63 -31.13 33.87 19.30
N GLU A 64 -30.19 34.16 20.22
CA GLU A 64 -28.80 33.66 20.18
C GLU A 64 -28.71 32.14 20.17
N LEU A 65 -29.70 31.47 20.78
CA LEU A 65 -29.74 30.01 20.88
C LEU A 65 -30.14 29.38 19.54
N ALA A 66 -31.05 30.01 18.80
CA ALA A 66 -31.44 29.59 17.46
C ALA A 66 -30.29 29.82 16.45
N ALA A 67 -29.55 30.92 16.59
CA ALA A 67 -28.35 31.17 15.80
C ALA A 67 -27.24 30.15 16.11
N LYS A 68 -27.01 29.81 17.39
CA LYS A 68 -26.04 28.78 17.81
C LYS A 68 -26.46 27.37 17.38
N ALA A 69 -27.74 27.04 17.45
CA ALA A 69 -28.28 25.77 16.95
C ALA A 69 -28.15 25.67 15.42
N ALA A 70 -28.49 26.72 14.67
CA ALA A 70 -28.30 26.77 13.22
C ALA A 70 -26.82 26.67 12.82
N LEU A 71 -25.91 27.26 13.60
CA LEU A 71 -24.46 27.12 13.40
C LEU A 71 -23.99 25.69 13.68
N MET A 72 -24.55 25.03 14.70
CA MET A 72 -24.25 23.63 15.02
C MET A 72 -24.77 22.70 13.90
N THR A 73 -25.99 22.92 13.40
CA THR A 73 -26.58 22.17 12.28
C THR A 73 -25.82 22.40 10.97
N SER A 74 -25.42 23.63 10.66
CA SER A 74 -24.60 23.96 9.49
C SER A 74 -23.20 23.32 9.56
N ARG A 75 -22.58 23.29 10.75
CA ARG A 75 -21.30 22.60 10.96
C ARG A 75 -21.43 21.08 10.88
N LEU A 76 -22.56 20.53 11.29
CA LEU A 76 -22.86 19.11 11.13
C LEU A 76 -23.03 18.79 9.64
N GLU A 77 -23.82 19.54 8.87
CA GLU A 77 -24.00 19.28 7.44
C GLU A 77 -22.68 19.35 6.64
N GLY A 78 -21.74 20.23 7.05
CA GLY A 78 -20.37 20.26 6.50
C GLY A 78 -19.54 19.00 6.75
N ILE A 79 -19.85 18.21 7.79
CA ILE A 79 -19.18 16.92 8.05
C ILE A 79 -19.64 15.86 7.03
N LYS A 80 -20.94 15.84 6.66
CA LYS A 80 -21.44 14.90 5.63
C LYS A 80 -20.84 15.16 4.25
N SER A 81 -20.38 16.39 3.97
CA SER A 81 -19.79 16.76 2.69
C SER A 81 -18.26 16.66 2.65
N LEU A 82 -17.59 16.11 3.67
CA LEU A 82 -16.12 16.06 3.72
C LEU A 82 -15.52 15.22 2.59
N PHE A 83 -16.22 14.16 2.18
CA PHE A 83 -15.97 13.46 0.93
C PHE A 83 -17.28 12.89 0.37
N SER A 84 -17.45 12.99 -0.94
CA SER A 84 -18.68 12.60 -1.65
C SER A 84 -18.47 11.36 -2.51
N ILE A 85 -19.44 10.44 -2.48
CA ILE A 85 -19.48 9.28 -3.36
C ILE A 85 -19.68 9.67 -4.83
N GLU A 86 -20.33 10.81 -5.10
CA GLU A 86 -20.59 11.26 -6.48
C GLU A 86 -19.29 11.65 -7.19
N VAL A 87 -18.39 12.35 -6.49
CA VAL A 87 -17.06 12.68 -7.00
C VAL A 87 -16.24 11.41 -7.22
N ALA A 88 -16.34 10.44 -6.30
CA ALA A 88 -15.68 9.15 -6.44
C ALA A 88 -16.18 8.40 -7.68
N LEU A 89 -17.49 8.36 -7.89
CA LEU A 89 -18.12 7.72 -9.05
C LEU A 89 -17.71 8.38 -10.36
N ASP A 90 -17.69 9.71 -10.43
CA ASP A 90 -17.28 10.43 -11.63
C ASP A 90 -15.80 10.18 -11.96
N LEU A 91 -14.91 10.22 -10.96
CA LEU A 91 -13.49 9.89 -11.13
C LEU A 91 -13.28 8.46 -11.61
N VAL A 92 -14.00 7.49 -11.03
CA VAL A 92 -13.95 6.08 -11.46
C VAL A 92 -14.50 5.93 -12.88
N HIS A 93 -15.55 6.66 -13.25
CA HIS A 93 -16.10 6.61 -14.60
C HIS A 93 -15.12 7.19 -15.63
N GLN A 94 -14.51 8.33 -15.33
CA GLN A 94 -13.47 8.93 -16.17
C GLN A 94 -12.28 7.99 -16.34
N ALA A 95 -11.82 7.36 -15.25
CA ALA A 95 -10.75 6.37 -15.28
C ALA A 95 -11.13 5.14 -16.13
N LYS A 96 -12.38 4.65 -16.02
CA LYS A 96 -12.92 3.56 -16.85
C LYS A 96 -12.88 3.92 -18.32
N THR A 97 -13.31 5.13 -18.68
CA THR A 97 -13.28 5.59 -20.07
C THR A 97 -11.84 5.70 -20.59
N SER A 98 -10.91 6.25 -19.80
CA SER A 98 -9.50 6.31 -20.21
C SER A 98 -8.87 4.94 -20.37
N LEU A 99 -9.14 4.02 -19.44
CA LEU A 99 -8.63 2.65 -19.51
C LEU A 99 -9.21 1.91 -20.72
N GLY A 100 -10.50 2.10 -21.01
CA GLY A 100 -11.13 1.55 -22.21
C GLY A 100 -10.51 2.05 -23.53
N ARG A 101 -10.04 3.29 -23.57
CA ARG A 101 -9.31 3.84 -24.74
C ARG A 101 -7.93 3.20 -24.89
N THR A 102 -7.17 3.11 -23.80
CA THR A 102 -5.83 2.51 -23.80
C THR A 102 -5.87 1.01 -24.06
N ALA A 103 -6.88 0.30 -23.57
CA ALA A 103 -7.04 -1.15 -23.72
C ALA A 103 -7.18 -1.61 -25.18
N VAL A 104 -7.61 -0.73 -26.10
CA VAL A 104 -7.64 -1.05 -27.54
C VAL A 104 -6.22 -1.27 -28.08
N PHE A 105 -5.24 -0.51 -27.57
CA PHE A 105 -3.85 -0.58 -28.01
C PHE A 105 -3.13 -1.85 -27.55
N ILE A 106 -3.60 -2.47 -26.46
CA ILE A 106 -3.05 -3.76 -25.97
C ILE A 106 -3.21 -4.86 -27.03
N LYS A 107 -4.29 -4.82 -27.83
CA LYS A 107 -4.55 -5.82 -28.88
C LYS A 107 -3.59 -5.74 -30.07
N LEU A 108 -2.87 -4.63 -30.24
CA LEU A 108 -1.89 -4.49 -31.32
C LEU A 108 -0.62 -5.33 -31.09
N GLY A 109 -0.35 -5.76 -29.84
CA GLY A 109 0.82 -6.56 -29.51
C GLY A 109 2.15 -5.82 -29.73
N GLY A 110 3.26 -6.51 -29.48
CA GLY A 110 4.61 -5.93 -29.57
C GLY A 110 4.91 -4.91 -28.47
N GLN A 111 5.90 -4.04 -28.69
CA GLN A 111 6.32 -3.02 -27.72
C GLN A 111 5.17 -2.04 -27.38
N SER A 112 4.41 -1.60 -28.38
CA SER A 112 3.28 -0.68 -28.16
C SER A 112 2.14 -1.30 -27.34
N GLY A 113 1.96 -2.63 -27.41
CA GLY A 113 0.99 -3.34 -26.59
C GLY A 113 1.41 -3.42 -25.12
N GLU A 114 2.71 -3.63 -24.85
CA GLU A 114 3.26 -3.64 -23.51
C GLU A 114 3.30 -2.23 -22.89
N GLU A 115 3.70 -1.20 -23.66
CA GLU A 115 3.62 0.20 -23.20
C GLU A 115 2.17 0.60 -22.89
N ALA A 116 1.20 0.20 -23.72
CA ALA A 116 -0.22 0.45 -23.44
C ALA A 116 -0.69 -0.25 -22.15
N ARG A 117 -0.14 -1.44 -21.85
CA ARG A 117 -0.42 -2.17 -20.61
C ARG A 117 0.08 -1.39 -19.39
N GLU A 118 1.32 -0.90 -19.44
CA GLU A 118 1.93 -0.08 -18.39
C GLU A 118 1.15 1.24 -18.19
N GLN A 119 0.69 1.86 -19.27
CA GLN A 119 -0.14 3.06 -19.19
C GLN A 119 -1.50 2.79 -18.52
N CYS A 120 -2.13 1.62 -18.74
CA CYS A 120 -3.34 1.24 -18.00
C CYS A 120 -3.09 1.13 -16.49
N ALA A 121 -1.96 0.53 -16.09
CA ALA A 121 -1.56 0.48 -14.67
C ALA A 121 -1.32 1.88 -14.10
N THR A 122 -0.66 2.75 -14.87
CA THR A 122 -0.40 4.16 -14.49
C THR A 122 -1.69 4.94 -14.26
N ILE A 123 -2.67 4.81 -15.14
CA ILE A 123 -4.00 5.45 -14.99
C ILE A 123 -4.65 5.02 -13.68
N PHE A 124 -4.56 3.74 -13.34
CA PHE A 124 -5.12 3.23 -12.09
C PHE A 124 -4.39 3.75 -10.85
N VAL A 125 -3.06 3.80 -10.86
CA VAL A 125 -2.25 4.38 -9.77
C VAL A 125 -2.63 5.85 -9.54
N VAL A 126 -2.82 6.63 -10.63
CA VAL A 126 -3.24 8.03 -10.53
C VAL A 126 -4.64 8.14 -9.92
N LEU A 127 -5.59 7.28 -10.33
CA LEU A 127 -6.92 7.22 -9.73
C LEU A 127 -6.84 6.94 -8.23
N LEU A 128 -6.08 5.92 -7.81
CA LEU A 128 -5.91 5.57 -6.41
C LEU A 128 -5.27 6.70 -5.60
N ARG A 129 -4.30 7.41 -6.18
CA ARG A 129 -3.68 8.57 -5.51
C ARG A 129 -4.67 9.70 -5.29
N ILE A 130 -5.46 10.05 -6.30
CA ILE A 130 -6.44 11.13 -6.21
C ILE A 130 -7.57 10.73 -5.24
N LEU A 131 -8.13 9.54 -5.40
CA LEU A 131 -9.28 9.09 -4.61
C LEU A 131 -8.88 8.68 -3.18
N GLY A 132 -7.76 7.98 -3.02
CA GLY A 132 -7.27 7.55 -1.71
C GLY A 132 -6.68 8.68 -0.90
N VAL A 133 -5.65 9.37 -1.40
CA VAL A 133 -4.89 10.36 -0.63
C VAL A 133 -5.64 11.69 -0.54
N ASN A 134 -6.15 12.20 -1.66
CA ASN A 134 -6.72 13.56 -1.69
C ASN A 134 -8.20 13.62 -1.29
N HIS A 135 -8.96 12.53 -1.48
CA HIS A 135 -10.40 12.52 -1.20
C HIS A 135 -10.70 11.80 0.12
N VAL A 136 -10.46 10.49 0.20
CA VAL A 136 -10.84 9.68 1.38
C VAL A 136 -9.98 10.02 2.60
N LYS A 137 -8.64 9.95 2.48
CA LYS A 137 -7.73 10.22 3.61
C LYS A 137 -7.85 11.66 4.13
N SER A 138 -7.79 12.65 3.24
CA SER A 138 -7.99 14.06 3.60
C SER A 138 -9.36 14.31 4.24
N GLY A 139 -10.41 13.63 3.76
CA GLY A 139 -11.75 13.70 4.32
C GLY A 139 -11.83 13.13 5.75
N PHE A 140 -11.24 11.95 5.98
CA PHE A 140 -11.17 11.34 7.31
C PHE A 140 -10.29 12.12 8.28
N GLU A 141 -9.14 12.64 7.86
CA GLU A 141 -8.28 13.47 8.71
C GLU A 141 -9.03 14.70 9.23
N LYS A 142 -9.80 15.37 8.38
CA LYS A 142 -10.67 16.49 8.77
C LYS A 142 -11.80 16.03 9.71
N ALA A 143 -12.44 14.90 9.41
CA ALA A 143 -13.52 14.36 10.25
C ALA A 143 -13.02 14.02 11.67
N VAL A 144 -11.85 13.38 11.78
CA VAL A 144 -11.20 13.04 13.05
C VAL A 144 -10.78 14.30 13.81
N ALA A 145 -10.24 15.31 13.11
CA ALA A 145 -9.92 16.60 13.73
C ALA A 145 -11.17 17.26 14.35
N HIS A 146 -12.32 17.19 13.67
CA HIS A 146 -13.59 17.71 14.18
C HIS A 146 -14.13 16.92 15.39
N LEU A 147 -13.97 15.60 15.39
CA LEU A 147 -14.35 14.77 16.54
C LEU A 147 -13.44 14.99 17.75
N SER A 148 -12.15 15.27 17.53
CA SER A 148 -11.20 15.53 18.63
C SER A 148 -11.55 16.78 19.45
N GLN A 149 -12.25 17.74 18.83
CA GLN A 149 -12.70 18.98 19.46
C GLN A 149 -14.06 18.85 20.14
N TYR A 150 -14.75 17.71 19.96
CA TYR A 150 -16.06 17.47 20.53
C TYR A 150 -15.96 17.03 21.99
N ASN A 151 -16.49 17.86 22.91
CA ASN A 151 -16.57 17.53 24.33
C ASN A 151 -18.00 17.07 24.69
N PRO A 152 -18.22 15.77 24.95
CA PRO A 152 -19.56 15.24 25.26
C PRO A 152 -20.14 15.78 26.58
N ARG A 153 -19.30 16.30 27.48
CA ARG A 153 -19.71 16.91 28.76
C ARG A 153 -20.09 18.38 28.68
N ALA A 154 -19.76 19.07 27.57
CA ALA A 154 -20.10 20.49 27.38
C ALA A 154 -21.51 20.68 26.79
N VAL A 155 -22.12 19.61 26.28
CA VAL A 155 -23.46 19.62 25.69
C VAL A 155 -24.44 19.12 26.77
N ASN A 156 -25.02 20.06 27.52
CA ASN A 156 -25.96 19.79 28.61
C ASN A 156 -27.31 19.19 28.15
N ASP A 157 -27.51 19.00 26.85
CA ASP A 157 -28.74 18.43 26.29
C ASP A 157 -28.45 17.01 25.78
N HIS A 158 -28.77 16.00 26.61
CA HIS A 158 -28.54 14.59 26.29
C HIS A 158 -29.59 14.00 25.33
N ASN A 159 -30.53 14.81 24.86
CA ASN A 159 -31.45 14.42 23.78
C ASN A 159 -30.82 14.68 22.43
N GLN A 160 -30.80 13.66 21.56
CA GLN A 160 -30.48 13.58 20.10
C GLN A 160 -29.32 14.44 19.54
N ALA A 161 -29.20 15.72 19.88
CA ALA A 161 -28.13 16.65 19.52
C ALA A 161 -26.74 16.24 20.04
N GLY A 162 -26.65 15.59 21.21
CA GLY A 162 -25.37 15.11 21.76
C GLY A 162 -24.77 13.93 20.99
N VAL A 163 -25.58 13.06 20.38
CA VAL A 163 -25.10 11.86 19.66
C VAL A 163 -24.95 12.11 18.16
N ALA A 164 -25.47 13.24 17.65
CA ALA A 164 -25.45 13.59 16.23
C ALA A 164 -24.04 13.55 15.59
N PRO A 165 -22.96 14.08 16.21
CA PRO A 165 -21.63 14.02 15.61
C PRO A 165 -21.08 12.60 15.44
N LEU A 166 -21.41 11.69 16.37
CA LEU A 166 -20.98 10.29 16.33
C LEU A 166 -21.73 9.50 15.25
N VAL A 167 -23.05 9.69 15.15
CA VAL A 167 -23.86 9.06 14.10
C VAL A 167 -23.35 9.49 12.72
N MET A 168 -23.01 10.76 12.56
CA MET A 168 -22.51 11.30 11.31
C MET A 168 -21.12 10.80 10.93
N PHE A 169 -20.24 10.56 11.91
CA PHE A 169 -18.97 9.90 11.64
C PHE A 169 -19.17 8.46 11.18
N ILE A 170 -20.11 7.73 11.78
CA ILE A 170 -20.46 6.36 11.35
C ILE A 170 -21.01 6.37 9.92
N GLU A 171 -21.87 7.33 9.57
CA GLU A 171 -22.32 7.51 8.18
C GLU A 171 -21.15 7.78 7.22
N LEU A 172 -20.18 8.62 7.62
CA LEU A 172 -18.99 8.90 6.84
C LEU A 172 -18.11 7.65 6.63
N VAL A 173 -17.94 6.85 7.69
CA VAL A 173 -17.23 5.56 7.63
C VAL A 173 -17.90 4.64 6.60
N ASN A 174 -19.23 4.51 6.65
CA ASN A 174 -19.97 3.72 5.68
C ASN A 174 -19.74 4.22 4.24
N VAL A 175 -19.74 5.54 3.99
CA VAL A 175 -19.42 6.09 2.66
C VAL A 175 -18.00 5.74 2.24
N GLY A 176 -17.04 5.78 3.17
CA GLY A 176 -15.65 5.38 2.94
C GLY A 176 -15.56 3.91 2.50
N ASP A 177 -16.25 3.02 3.19
CA ASP A 177 -16.31 1.59 2.87
C ASP A 177 -16.93 1.34 1.49
N LEU A 178 -18.00 2.06 1.13
CA LEU A 178 -18.57 1.97 -0.22
C LEU A 178 -17.58 2.39 -1.30
N ILE A 179 -16.78 3.44 -1.06
CA ILE A 179 -15.76 3.90 -2.02
C ILE A 179 -14.66 2.85 -2.17
N SER A 180 -14.19 2.26 -1.07
CA SER A 180 -13.21 1.18 -1.10
C SER A 180 -13.71 -0.05 -1.86
N GLN A 181 -14.94 -0.50 -1.58
CA GLN A 181 -15.58 -1.61 -2.31
C GLN A 181 -15.75 -1.30 -3.80
N MET A 182 -16.09 -0.05 -4.16
CA MET A 182 -16.18 0.38 -5.55
C MET A 182 -14.84 0.29 -6.27
N ILE A 183 -13.74 0.71 -5.61
CA ILE A 183 -12.39 0.60 -6.15
C ILE A 183 -12.00 -0.88 -6.35
N ASP A 184 -12.29 -1.73 -5.37
CA ASP A 184 -11.97 -3.16 -5.45
C ASP A 184 -12.70 -3.84 -6.61
N VAL A 185 -14.01 -3.59 -6.75
CA VAL A 185 -14.80 -4.10 -7.88
C VAL A 185 -14.29 -3.53 -9.21
N PHE A 186 -13.89 -2.26 -9.24
CA PHE A 186 -13.29 -1.65 -10.43
C PHE A 186 -11.97 -2.34 -10.81
N TYR A 187 -11.09 -2.62 -9.83
CA TYR A 187 -9.84 -3.31 -10.04
C TYR A 187 -10.05 -4.73 -10.59
N GLU A 188 -10.93 -5.51 -9.94
CA GLU A 188 -11.22 -6.87 -10.39
C GLU A 188 -11.80 -6.90 -11.80
N GLN A 189 -12.73 -6.00 -12.12
CA GLN A 189 -13.41 -5.99 -13.42
C GLN A 189 -12.57 -5.41 -14.55
N GLN A 190 -11.75 -4.39 -14.30
CA GLN A 190 -11.07 -3.63 -15.36
C GLN A 190 -9.59 -3.99 -15.52
N LEU A 191 -8.92 -4.47 -14.47
CA LEU A 191 -7.49 -4.78 -14.50
C LEU A 191 -7.26 -6.29 -14.41
N ALA A 192 -7.81 -6.96 -13.38
CA ALA A 192 -7.57 -8.38 -13.14
C ALA A 192 -8.31 -9.28 -14.14
N GLY A 193 -9.60 -9.04 -14.39
CA GLY A 193 -10.40 -9.82 -15.34
C GLY A 193 -9.82 -9.83 -16.76
N PRO A 194 -9.47 -8.67 -17.33
CA PRO A 194 -8.82 -8.60 -18.64
C PRO A 194 -7.33 -8.97 -18.64
N LYS A 195 -6.74 -9.29 -17.48
CA LYS A 195 -5.29 -9.53 -17.27
C LYS A 195 -4.41 -8.42 -17.83
N ILE A 196 -4.85 -7.17 -17.64
CA ILE A 196 -4.10 -5.99 -18.11
C ILE A 196 -3.02 -5.62 -17.10
N ALA A 197 -3.24 -5.76 -15.80
CA ALA A 197 -2.19 -5.58 -14.82
C ALA A 197 -2.34 -6.67 -13.78
N ASP A 198 -1.27 -7.39 -13.50
CA ASP A 198 -1.25 -8.25 -12.33
C ASP A 198 -0.94 -7.39 -11.10
N LYS A 199 -1.27 -7.90 -9.91
CA LYS A 199 -0.96 -7.21 -8.64
C LYS A 199 0.55 -6.94 -8.51
N ASN A 200 1.37 -7.74 -9.19
CA ASN A 200 2.82 -7.60 -9.25
C ASN A 200 3.29 -6.41 -10.11
N ASP A 201 2.60 -6.08 -11.21
CA ASP A 201 2.94 -4.94 -12.07
C ASP A 201 2.70 -3.60 -11.35
N PHE A 202 1.70 -3.57 -10.46
CA PHE A 202 1.43 -2.40 -9.63
C PHE A 202 2.62 -2.05 -8.72
N TRP A 203 3.31 -3.05 -8.17
CA TRP A 203 4.48 -2.84 -7.31
C TRP A 203 5.71 -2.34 -8.06
N THR A 204 5.92 -2.87 -9.27
CA THR A 204 6.90 -2.35 -10.22
C THR A 204 6.67 -0.86 -10.46
N LEU A 205 5.41 -0.46 -10.70
CA LEU A 205 5.03 0.93 -10.93
C LEU A 205 5.11 1.83 -9.69
N LEU A 206 4.99 1.25 -8.49
CA LEU A 206 5.13 1.95 -7.20
C LEU A 206 6.60 2.22 -6.83
N GLY A 207 7.56 1.82 -7.66
CA GLY A 207 8.97 2.20 -7.52
C GLY A 207 9.85 1.19 -6.76
N ILE A 208 9.40 -0.06 -6.59
CA ILE A 208 10.28 -1.11 -6.05
C ILE A 208 11.49 -1.34 -6.96
N ASP A 209 11.30 -1.28 -8.28
CA ASP A 209 12.39 -1.45 -9.25
C ASP A 209 13.49 -0.42 -9.03
N VAL A 210 13.10 0.86 -8.91
CA VAL A 210 14.04 1.96 -8.64
C VAL A 210 14.75 1.78 -7.30
N LEU A 211 14.03 1.32 -6.27
CA LEU A 211 14.63 1.00 -4.97
C LEU A 211 15.66 -0.13 -5.08
N MET A 212 15.35 -1.19 -5.83
CA MET A 212 16.23 -2.34 -5.99
C MET A 212 17.43 -2.03 -6.89
N ASP A 213 17.25 -1.18 -7.91
CA ASP A 213 18.35 -0.67 -8.73
C ASP A 213 19.33 0.14 -7.88
N GLU A 214 18.85 0.97 -6.96
CA GLU A 214 19.70 1.68 -6.01
C GLU A 214 20.43 0.72 -5.05
N VAL A 215 19.77 -0.35 -4.59
CA VAL A 215 20.44 -1.41 -3.80
C VAL A 215 21.55 -2.09 -4.60
N GLU A 216 21.29 -2.46 -5.85
CA GLU A 216 22.32 -3.05 -6.73
C GLU A 216 23.47 -2.06 -7.00
N TYR A 217 23.16 -0.78 -7.17
CA TYR A 217 24.15 0.29 -7.34
C TYR A 217 25.04 0.42 -6.09
N LEU A 218 24.46 0.44 -4.89
CA LEU A 218 25.22 0.48 -3.64
C LEU A 218 26.13 -0.75 -3.49
N HIS A 219 25.60 -1.95 -3.74
CA HIS A 219 26.40 -3.18 -3.76
C HIS A 219 27.56 -3.13 -4.76
N GLY A 220 27.38 -2.48 -5.91
CA GLY A 220 28.41 -2.36 -6.95
C GLY A 220 29.46 -1.29 -6.70
N THR A 221 29.10 -0.21 -6.00
CA THR A 221 29.96 0.99 -5.86
C THR A 221 30.58 1.15 -4.48
N THR A 222 29.87 0.75 -3.43
CA THR A 222 30.30 1.00 -2.04
C THR A 222 30.96 -0.22 -1.40
N GLN A 223 30.59 -1.45 -1.81
CA GLN A 223 31.27 -2.65 -1.33
C GLN A 223 32.53 -2.91 -2.14
N LEU A 224 33.69 -2.81 -1.48
CA LEU A 224 34.97 -3.09 -2.11
C LEU A 224 35.26 -4.60 -2.03
N PRO A 225 35.93 -5.20 -3.05
CA PRO A 225 36.34 -6.60 -2.97
C PRO A 225 37.26 -6.92 -1.77
N THR A 226 37.95 -5.91 -1.23
CA THR A 226 38.80 -6.00 -0.05
C THR A 226 38.02 -6.20 1.24
N ASP A 227 36.71 -5.90 1.28
CA ASP A 227 35.90 -6.01 2.49
C ASP A 227 35.71 -7.46 2.92
N TYR A 228 35.51 -8.36 1.96
CA TYR A 228 35.39 -9.82 2.20
C TYR A 228 36.69 -10.59 1.93
N ASN A 229 37.71 -9.93 1.38
CA ASN A 229 39.04 -10.48 1.17
C ASN A 229 40.11 -9.48 1.61
N PRO A 230 40.25 -9.25 2.93
CA PRO A 230 41.32 -8.42 3.47
C PRO A 230 42.68 -8.99 3.05
N ALA A 231 43.63 -8.11 2.75
CA ALA A 231 45.00 -8.53 2.45
C ALA A 231 45.61 -9.17 3.71
N PRO A 232 46.42 -10.23 3.56
CA PRO A 232 47.11 -10.84 4.69
C PRO A 232 47.94 -9.77 5.41
N ALA A 233 47.70 -9.60 6.70
CA ALA A 233 48.33 -8.56 7.51
C ALA A 233 49.85 -8.83 7.60
N GLU A 234 50.64 -8.22 6.70
CA GLU A 234 52.10 -8.36 6.71
C GLU A 234 52.76 -7.60 7.89
N ASN A 235 52.04 -6.80 8.69
CA ASN A 235 52.59 -6.11 9.86
C ASN A 235 51.52 -5.65 10.88
N SER A 236 50.96 -6.55 11.68
CA SER A 236 50.15 -6.18 12.85
C SER A 236 50.80 -6.63 14.16
N MET A 237 52.00 -6.10 14.46
CA MET A 237 52.43 -5.88 15.84
C MET A 237 51.75 -4.61 16.37
N SER A 238 50.46 -4.70 16.67
CA SER A 238 49.65 -3.77 17.48
C SER A 238 48.22 -4.26 17.36
N GLY A 239 47.46 -4.32 18.45
CA GLY A 239 46.04 -4.70 18.44
C GLY A 239 45.19 -3.72 17.64
N SER A 240 45.23 -3.84 16.32
CA SER A 240 44.30 -3.17 15.42
C SER A 240 42.93 -3.74 15.71
N ASP A 241 42.01 -2.88 16.17
CA ASP A 241 40.58 -3.16 16.27
C ASP A 241 40.16 -3.99 15.05
N PHE A 242 39.97 -5.30 15.26
CA PHE A 242 39.18 -6.08 14.33
C PHE A 242 37.80 -5.46 14.43
N ASP A 243 37.45 -4.64 13.44
CA ASP A 243 36.12 -4.07 13.30
C ASP A 243 35.15 -5.22 13.03
N ILE A 244 34.72 -5.87 14.12
CA ILE A 244 33.74 -6.96 14.17
C ILE A 244 32.37 -6.29 14.06
N GLY A 245 32.12 -5.77 12.87
CA GLY A 245 30.93 -5.03 12.53
C GLY A 245 30.46 -5.39 11.12
N PRO A 246 29.17 -5.19 10.83
CA PRO A 246 28.69 -5.26 9.46
C PRO A 246 29.38 -4.17 8.62
N THR A 247 29.56 -4.43 7.34
CA THR A 247 30.11 -3.48 6.40
C THR A 247 29.24 -2.23 6.31
N ALA A 248 29.86 -1.08 6.07
CA ALA A 248 29.16 0.19 5.89
C ALA A 248 28.09 0.12 4.77
N THR A 249 28.36 -0.65 3.71
CA THR A 249 27.41 -0.91 2.62
C THR A 249 26.16 -1.65 3.09
N ALA A 250 26.31 -2.71 3.88
CA ALA A 250 25.18 -3.48 4.37
C ALA A 250 24.28 -2.63 5.28
N THR A 251 24.90 -1.82 6.15
CA THR A 251 24.20 -0.85 6.99
C THR A 251 23.41 0.15 6.16
N ARG A 252 24.06 0.74 5.14
CA ARG A 252 23.42 1.71 4.24
C ARG A 252 22.26 1.11 3.44
N ILE A 253 22.38 -0.13 2.98
CA ILE A 253 21.30 -0.84 2.27
C ILE A 253 20.10 -1.05 3.20
N VAL A 254 20.33 -1.51 4.43
CA VAL A 254 19.25 -1.71 5.40
C VAL A 254 18.56 -0.38 5.74
N GLU A 255 19.32 0.71 5.89
CA GLU A 255 18.77 2.05 6.10
C GLU A 255 17.91 2.52 4.92
N LEU A 256 18.39 2.34 3.68
CA LEU A 256 17.66 2.71 2.47
C LEU A 256 16.33 1.96 2.37
N VAL A 257 16.36 0.62 2.47
CA VAL A 257 15.16 -0.21 2.34
C VAL A 257 14.21 0.04 3.51
N SER A 258 14.72 0.13 4.75
CA SER A 258 13.89 0.43 5.92
C SER A 258 13.22 1.81 5.83
N GLY A 259 13.91 2.82 5.30
CA GLY A 259 13.35 4.16 5.08
C GLY A 259 12.14 4.15 4.14
N HIS A 260 12.26 3.44 3.00
CA HIS A 260 11.18 3.33 2.03
C HIS A 260 10.01 2.49 2.56
N THR A 261 10.30 1.37 3.24
CA THR A 261 9.26 0.55 3.87
C THR A 261 8.50 1.33 4.95
N ARG A 262 9.19 2.10 5.80
CA ARG A 262 8.53 2.91 6.85
C ARG A 262 7.59 3.98 6.29
N MET A 263 7.88 4.53 5.10
CA MET A 263 7.02 5.51 4.45
C MET A 263 5.62 4.95 4.10
N LEU A 264 5.54 3.65 3.86
CA LEU A 264 4.29 2.96 3.52
C LEU A 264 3.51 2.52 4.76
N VAL A 265 4.17 2.35 5.91
CA VAL A 265 3.51 1.99 7.18
C VAL A 265 2.56 3.12 7.59
N GLY A 266 1.26 2.81 7.61
CA GLY A 266 0.20 3.74 8.01
C GLY A 266 -0.44 4.53 6.85
N THR A 267 0.03 4.34 5.61
CA THR A 267 -0.66 4.84 4.41
C THR A 267 -1.35 3.75 3.60
N THR A 268 -1.02 2.48 3.87
CA THR A 268 -1.57 1.31 3.19
C THR A 268 -2.15 0.29 4.17
N ASP A 269 -3.08 -0.52 3.69
CA ASP A 269 -3.70 -1.58 4.47
C ASP A 269 -2.69 -2.68 4.83
N LYS A 270 -2.91 -3.33 5.97
CA LYS A 270 -2.03 -4.38 6.47
C LYS A 270 -1.75 -5.48 5.44
N SER A 271 -2.79 -5.95 4.73
CA SER A 271 -2.65 -7.00 3.71
C SER A 271 -1.82 -6.55 2.51
N MET A 272 -1.92 -5.29 2.10
CA MET A 272 -1.09 -4.74 1.02
C MET A 272 0.36 -4.53 1.47
N LEU A 273 0.55 -4.05 2.70
CA LEU A 273 1.87 -3.89 3.29
C LEU A 273 2.59 -5.23 3.43
N ASP A 274 1.89 -6.30 3.81
CA ASP A 274 2.46 -7.65 3.93
C ASP A 274 2.93 -8.18 2.57
N VAL A 275 2.16 -7.97 1.50
CA VAL A 275 2.55 -8.34 0.12
C VAL A 275 3.74 -7.50 -0.36
N PHE A 276 3.73 -6.19 -0.13
CA PHE A 276 4.84 -5.30 -0.47
C PHE A 276 6.14 -5.72 0.24
N ASN A 277 6.07 -5.97 1.55
CA ASN A 277 7.22 -6.44 2.33
C ASN A 277 7.73 -7.80 1.82
N GLY A 278 6.82 -8.68 1.41
CA GLY A 278 7.13 -9.94 0.73
C GLY A 278 7.98 -9.73 -0.53
N GLU A 279 7.50 -8.89 -1.44
CA GLU A 279 8.16 -8.60 -2.71
C GLU A 279 9.52 -7.92 -2.53
N VAL A 280 9.57 -6.85 -1.71
CA VAL A 280 10.82 -6.15 -1.37
C VAL A 280 11.83 -7.09 -0.75
N GLY A 281 11.41 -7.94 0.19
CA GLY A 281 12.29 -8.89 0.85
C GLY A 281 12.85 -9.95 -0.10
N LEU A 282 12.03 -10.48 -1.02
CA LEU A 282 12.46 -11.48 -1.98
C LEU A 282 13.43 -10.91 -3.03
N ARG A 283 13.19 -9.67 -3.48
CA ARG A 283 14.12 -8.97 -4.38
C ARG A 283 15.42 -8.60 -3.70
N LEU A 284 15.37 -8.14 -2.45
CA LEU A 284 16.57 -7.90 -1.64
C LEU A 284 17.39 -9.19 -1.47
N PHE A 285 16.73 -10.32 -1.17
CA PHE A 285 17.39 -11.63 -1.09
C PHE A 285 18.11 -11.98 -2.40
N THR A 286 17.43 -11.77 -3.54
CA THR A 286 18.00 -12.03 -4.87
C THR A 286 19.20 -11.14 -5.16
N ALA A 287 19.11 -9.84 -4.84
CA ALA A 287 20.19 -8.88 -5.00
C ALA A 287 21.42 -9.26 -4.15
N VAL A 288 21.21 -9.63 -2.87
CA VAL A 288 22.29 -10.09 -1.99
C VAL A 288 22.92 -11.39 -2.50
N CYS A 289 22.13 -12.36 -2.94
CA CYS A 289 22.64 -13.60 -3.55
C CYS A 289 23.51 -13.32 -4.78
N LYS A 290 23.03 -12.46 -5.69
CA LYS A 290 23.73 -12.03 -6.90
C LYS A 290 25.04 -11.31 -6.56
N HIS A 291 25.02 -10.44 -5.56
CA HIS A 291 26.21 -9.74 -5.08
C HIS A 291 27.22 -10.72 -4.47
N LEU A 292 26.78 -11.63 -3.60
CA LEU A 292 27.64 -12.63 -2.97
C LEU A 292 28.34 -13.51 -4.00
N LYS A 293 27.63 -13.93 -5.06
CA LYS A 293 28.27 -14.66 -6.17
C LYS A 293 29.40 -13.83 -6.77
N ARG A 294 29.27 -12.52 -6.97
CA ARG A 294 30.32 -11.69 -7.61
C ARG A 294 31.58 -11.51 -6.76
N GLN A 295 31.51 -11.70 -5.45
CA GLN A 295 32.62 -11.45 -4.54
C GLN A 295 33.56 -12.65 -4.39
N ARG A 296 34.81 -12.38 -3.97
CA ARG A 296 35.75 -13.40 -3.49
C ARG A 296 35.87 -13.25 -1.98
N VAL A 297 35.72 -14.35 -1.26
CA VAL A 297 35.64 -14.33 0.20
C VAL A 297 36.77 -15.16 0.80
N SER A 298 37.56 -14.55 1.67
CA SER A 298 38.59 -15.23 2.46
C SER A 298 38.03 -15.75 3.78
N THR A 299 38.75 -16.63 4.46
CA THR A 299 38.37 -17.12 5.81
C THR A 299 38.33 -16.00 6.84
N ASP A 300 39.26 -15.04 6.78
CA ASP A 300 39.29 -13.86 7.66
C ASP A 300 38.12 -12.90 7.38
N GLY A 301 37.86 -12.61 6.10
CA GLY A 301 36.73 -11.79 5.67
C GLY A 301 35.36 -12.45 5.81
N ALA A 302 35.30 -13.76 6.08
CA ALA A 302 34.05 -14.48 6.35
C ALA A 302 33.33 -13.94 7.59
N ILE A 303 34.07 -13.43 8.58
CA ILE A 303 33.50 -12.86 9.81
C ILE A 303 32.63 -11.63 9.48
N LYS A 304 33.11 -10.74 8.60
CA LYS A 304 32.36 -9.57 8.12
C LYS A 304 31.15 -9.99 7.28
N LEU A 305 31.30 -10.97 6.41
CA LEU A 305 30.18 -11.51 5.64
C LEU A 305 29.06 -12.06 6.54
N ILE A 306 29.42 -12.81 7.58
CA ILE A 306 28.46 -13.34 8.56
C ILE A 306 27.77 -12.18 9.31
N ALA A 307 28.50 -11.13 9.69
CA ALA A 307 27.92 -9.94 10.30
C ALA A 307 26.89 -9.26 9.38
N ASP A 308 27.19 -9.14 8.08
CA ASP A 308 26.26 -8.59 7.08
C ASP A 308 25.00 -9.45 6.93
N MET A 309 25.14 -10.78 6.85
CA MET A 309 23.99 -11.68 6.76
C MET A 309 23.12 -11.66 8.02
N ASN A 310 23.75 -11.51 9.20
CA ASN A 310 23.02 -11.31 10.45
C ASN A 310 22.23 -9.99 10.43
N LEU A 311 22.83 -8.90 9.94
CA LEU A 311 22.17 -7.60 9.84
C LEU A 311 20.95 -7.66 8.90
N TYR A 312 21.09 -8.30 7.74
CA TYR A 312 19.96 -8.48 6.81
C TYR A 312 18.85 -9.34 7.41
N PHE A 313 19.20 -10.41 8.12
CA PHE A 313 18.23 -11.25 8.82
C PHE A 313 17.49 -10.51 9.93
N ASP A 314 18.20 -9.70 10.72
CA ASP A 314 17.61 -8.89 11.77
C ASP A 314 16.66 -7.84 11.20
N TYR A 315 17.01 -7.22 10.08
CA TYR A 315 16.11 -6.35 9.34
C TYR A 315 14.84 -7.08 8.90
N VAL A 316 14.96 -8.23 8.22
CA VAL A 316 13.82 -9.00 7.71
C VAL A 316 12.93 -9.50 8.85
N ARG A 317 13.49 -9.80 10.02
CA ARG A 317 12.74 -10.12 11.23
C ARG A 317 11.78 -9.00 11.64
N THR A 318 12.12 -7.74 11.39
CA THR A 318 11.23 -6.61 11.66
C THR A 318 10.00 -6.56 10.74
N LEU A 319 10.10 -7.13 9.54
CA LEU A 319 9.00 -7.20 8.56
C LEU A 319 7.93 -8.25 8.91
N ARG A 320 8.20 -9.13 9.89
CA ARG A 320 7.29 -10.16 10.41
C ARG A 320 6.74 -11.17 9.39
N ASN A 321 7.43 -11.36 8.26
CA ASN A 321 7.09 -12.38 7.26
C ASN A 321 7.90 -13.67 7.51
N GLN A 322 7.21 -14.78 7.80
CA GLN A 322 7.84 -16.07 8.14
C GLN A 322 8.55 -16.73 6.95
N ASP A 323 7.99 -16.58 5.75
CA ASP A 323 8.58 -17.19 4.55
C ASP A 323 9.92 -16.52 4.24
N LEU A 324 9.96 -15.19 4.26
CA LEU A 324 11.19 -14.41 4.07
C LEU A 324 12.25 -14.73 5.13
N LEU A 325 11.84 -14.93 6.39
CA LEU A 325 12.76 -15.33 7.45
C LEU A 325 13.45 -16.66 7.16
N ALA A 326 12.77 -17.60 6.49
CA ALA A 326 13.39 -18.85 6.07
C ALA A 326 14.51 -18.60 5.04
N TYR A 327 14.25 -17.76 4.02
CA TYR A 327 15.25 -17.39 3.00
C TYR A 327 16.52 -16.78 3.59
N PHE A 328 16.38 -15.75 4.42
CA PHE A 328 17.54 -15.11 5.06
C PHE A 328 18.19 -16.00 6.13
N GLY A 329 17.43 -16.91 6.74
CA GLY A 329 17.98 -17.96 7.62
C GLY A 329 18.91 -18.91 6.84
N ALA A 330 18.49 -19.37 5.66
CA ALA A 330 19.33 -20.20 4.80
C ALA A 330 20.58 -19.45 4.32
N LEU A 331 20.47 -18.13 4.05
CA LEU A 331 21.60 -17.29 3.68
C LEU A 331 22.63 -17.13 4.83
N ARG A 332 22.16 -17.05 6.08
CA ARG A 332 23.04 -17.07 7.25
C ARG A 332 23.78 -18.40 7.39
N GLU A 333 23.10 -19.53 7.24
CA GLU A 333 23.76 -20.84 7.24
C GLU A 333 24.76 -20.98 6.09
N LEU A 334 24.42 -20.47 4.90
CA LEU A 334 25.32 -20.45 3.74
C LEU A 334 26.60 -19.66 4.03
N SER A 335 26.50 -18.52 4.71
CA SER A 335 27.67 -17.70 5.05
C SER A 335 28.67 -18.40 5.97
N GLN A 336 28.24 -19.40 6.75
CA GLN A 336 29.12 -20.18 7.63
C GLN A 336 30.13 -21.03 6.86
N ILE A 337 29.83 -21.39 5.61
CA ILE A 337 30.73 -22.19 4.76
C ILE A 337 32.06 -21.47 4.52
N TYR A 338 32.06 -20.13 4.49
CA TYR A 338 33.26 -19.33 4.26
C TYR A 338 34.20 -19.29 5.49
N LEU A 339 33.70 -19.60 6.69
CA LEU A 339 34.48 -19.59 7.93
C LEU A 339 35.22 -20.92 8.17
N ILE A 340 34.81 -22.02 7.52
CA ILE A 340 35.42 -23.33 7.70
C ILE A 340 36.87 -23.30 7.20
N ASP A 341 37.83 -23.67 8.04
CA ASP A 341 39.24 -23.70 7.66
C ASP A 341 39.53 -24.74 6.55
N ALA A 342 40.57 -24.48 5.76
CA ALA A 342 40.98 -25.35 4.65
C ALA A 342 41.34 -26.78 5.09
N GLY A 343 41.80 -26.96 6.34
CA GLY A 343 42.10 -28.28 6.91
C GLY A 343 40.85 -29.16 7.11
N HIS A 344 39.66 -28.56 7.22
CA HIS A 344 38.39 -29.24 7.50
C HIS A 344 37.52 -29.42 6.25
N ALA A 345 38.14 -29.71 5.10
CA ALA A 345 37.46 -29.88 3.82
C ALA A 345 36.34 -30.94 3.82
N LYS A 346 36.43 -31.97 4.69
CA LYS A 346 35.38 -32.99 4.84
C LYS A 346 34.11 -32.43 5.50
N GLU A 347 34.25 -31.60 6.52
CA GLU A 347 33.12 -30.94 7.18
C GLU A 347 32.43 -29.98 6.22
N MET A 348 33.20 -29.25 5.41
CA MET A 348 32.65 -28.40 4.37
C MET A 348 31.84 -29.20 3.34
N ALA A 349 32.33 -30.37 2.92
CA ALA A 349 31.60 -31.24 2.00
C ALA A 349 30.27 -31.74 2.59
N ILE A 350 30.24 -32.10 3.88
CA ILE A 350 29.02 -32.50 4.59
C ILE A 350 28.01 -31.34 4.61
N VAL A 351 28.46 -30.13 4.92
CA VAL A 351 27.58 -28.94 4.95
C VAL A 351 27.03 -28.60 3.57
N ILE A 352 27.81 -28.75 2.49
CA ILE A 352 27.34 -28.50 1.13
C ILE A 352 26.31 -29.56 0.69
N ALA A 353 26.51 -30.82 1.09
CA ALA A 353 25.60 -31.92 0.74
C ALA A 353 24.31 -31.95 1.58
N ASP A 354 24.27 -31.25 2.72
CA ASP A 354 23.12 -31.20 3.62
C ASP A 354 22.06 -30.20 3.12
N GLY A 355 21.14 -30.71 2.29
CA GLY A 355 20.01 -29.92 1.77
C GLY A 355 18.95 -29.55 2.82
N ASP A 356 18.85 -30.32 3.91
CA ASP A 356 17.87 -30.08 4.98
C ASP A 356 18.25 -28.84 5.79
N ARG A 357 19.56 -28.58 5.96
CA ARG A 357 20.09 -27.39 6.61
C ARG A 357 19.63 -26.08 5.96
N PHE A 358 19.44 -26.08 4.65
CA PHE A 358 18.95 -24.92 3.90
C PHE A 358 17.43 -24.90 3.73
N LYS A 359 16.68 -25.81 4.39
CA LYS A 359 15.21 -25.92 4.33
C LYS A 359 14.66 -26.01 2.90
N GLY A 360 15.44 -26.60 1.98
CA GLY A 360 15.09 -26.70 0.56
C GLY A 360 15.14 -25.38 -0.24
N ILE A 361 15.66 -24.29 0.33
CA ILE A 361 15.79 -22.99 -0.34
C ILE A 361 16.97 -23.00 -1.31
N PHE A 362 18.09 -23.59 -0.90
CA PHE A 362 19.25 -23.82 -1.76
C PHE A 362 19.41 -25.30 -2.01
N ARG A 363 19.64 -25.67 -3.27
CA ARG A 363 20.06 -27.01 -3.65
C ARG A 363 21.57 -27.17 -3.45
N ALA A 364 22.04 -28.41 -3.28
CA ALA A 364 23.46 -28.68 -3.07
C ALA A 364 24.33 -28.13 -4.22
N GLU A 365 23.84 -28.12 -5.45
CA GLU A 365 24.53 -27.56 -6.61
C GLU A 365 24.72 -26.04 -6.49
N GLU A 366 23.70 -25.34 -5.99
CA GLU A 366 23.76 -23.89 -5.80
C GLU A 366 24.71 -23.53 -4.67
N VAL A 367 24.66 -24.27 -3.56
CA VAL A 367 25.59 -24.12 -2.43
C VAL A 367 27.03 -24.37 -2.88
N TYR A 368 27.25 -25.36 -3.74
CA TYR A 368 28.55 -25.62 -4.35
C TYR A 368 29.05 -24.43 -5.20
N GLU A 369 28.19 -23.77 -5.98
CA GLU A 369 28.56 -22.55 -6.71
C GLU A 369 29.00 -21.40 -5.79
N TYR A 370 28.36 -21.26 -4.62
CA TYR A 370 28.78 -20.27 -3.63
C TYR A 370 30.13 -20.64 -3.00
N ALA A 371 30.36 -21.92 -2.68
CA ALA A 371 31.63 -22.41 -2.14
C ALA A 371 32.81 -22.13 -3.10
N GLN A 372 32.58 -22.20 -4.42
CA GLN A 372 33.59 -21.84 -5.43
C GLN A 372 34.11 -20.40 -5.35
N ARG A 373 33.37 -19.50 -4.70
CA ARG A 373 33.75 -18.09 -4.52
C ARG A 373 34.76 -17.87 -3.39
N ARG A 374 35.08 -18.91 -2.61
CA ARG A 374 36.17 -18.86 -1.63
C ARG A 374 37.50 -18.50 -2.28
N ALA A 375 38.32 -17.70 -1.59
CA ALA A 375 39.63 -17.28 -2.05
C ALA A 375 40.61 -18.47 -2.16
N ASP A 376 40.52 -19.42 -1.23
CA ASP A 376 41.32 -20.65 -1.15
C ASP A 376 40.71 -21.83 -1.92
N TRP A 377 39.61 -21.63 -2.67
CA TRP A 377 38.84 -22.71 -3.29
C TRP A 377 39.69 -23.71 -4.09
N TYR A 378 40.63 -23.22 -4.89
CA TYR A 378 41.48 -24.09 -5.72
C TYR A 378 42.34 -25.07 -4.92
N GLN A 379 42.65 -24.74 -3.65
CA GLN A 379 43.43 -25.61 -2.76
C GLN A 379 42.53 -26.69 -2.14
N VAL A 380 41.33 -26.31 -1.70
CA VAL A 380 40.39 -27.21 -0.99
C VAL A 380 39.54 -28.05 -1.94
N ARG A 381 39.35 -27.61 -3.20
CA ARG A 381 38.45 -28.22 -4.18
C ARG A 381 38.58 -29.73 -4.28
N LYS A 382 39.80 -30.25 -4.45
CA LYS A 382 40.03 -31.69 -4.64
C LYS A 382 39.60 -32.50 -3.42
N SER A 383 39.87 -32.01 -2.22
CA SER A 383 39.51 -32.66 -0.95
C SER A 383 37.99 -32.63 -0.73
N VAL A 384 37.34 -31.52 -1.10
CA VAL A 384 35.89 -31.34 -0.98
C VAL A 384 35.13 -32.21 -1.98
N GLU A 385 35.50 -32.17 -3.26
CA GLU A 385 34.90 -33.02 -4.30
C GLU A 385 35.07 -34.50 -3.95
N ARG A 386 36.25 -34.89 -3.43
CA ARG A 386 36.49 -36.28 -3.00
C ARG A 386 35.55 -36.72 -1.88
N ALA A 387 35.34 -35.85 -0.88
CA ALA A 387 34.45 -36.12 0.24
C ALA A 387 32.96 -36.08 -0.17
N MET A 388 32.56 -35.16 -1.05
CA MET A 388 31.18 -35.05 -1.54
C MET A 388 30.75 -36.25 -2.40
N TYR A 389 31.62 -36.71 -3.31
CA TYR A 389 31.30 -37.80 -4.24
C TYR A 389 31.67 -39.20 -3.71
N GLY A 390 32.12 -39.30 -2.45
CA GLY A 390 32.45 -40.60 -1.84
C GLY A 390 33.67 -41.30 -2.47
N LEU A 391 34.58 -40.54 -3.10
CA LEU A 391 35.81 -41.06 -3.72
C LEU A 391 36.91 -41.41 -2.67
N GLU A 392 36.51 -41.63 -1.42
CA GLU A 392 37.35 -42.13 -0.32
C GLU A 392 37.34 -43.66 -0.22
N CYS A 393 36.90 -44.39 -1.25
CA CYS A 393 37.12 -45.82 -1.36
C CYS A 393 38.63 -46.13 -1.45
N SER A 394 39.30 -46.23 -0.31
CA SER A 394 40.49 -47.07 -0.20
C SER A 394 40.00 -48.51 -0.37
N LEU A 395 40.46 -49.18 -1.44
CA LEU A 395 40.45 -50.63 -1.50
C LEU A 395 41.11 -51.13 -0.20
N MET A 396 40.31 -51.72 0.70
CA MET A 396 40.81 -52.55 1.80
C MET A 396 41.23 -53.90 1.25
#